data_AF-A0A8T9Q855-F1
#
_entry.id   AF-A0A8T9Q855-F1
#
_cell.length_a   1.000
_cell.length_b   1.000
_cell.length_c   1.000
_cell.angle_alpha   90.00
_cell.angle_beta   90.00
_cell.angle_gamma   90.00
#
_symmetry.space_group_name_H-M   'P 1'
#
loop_
_entity.id
_entity.type
_entity.pdbx_description
1 polymer ?
#
loop_
_entity_poly.entity_id
_entity_poly.type
_entity_poly.pdbx_seq_one_letter_code
_entity_poly.pdbx_strand_id
1 'polypeptide(L)'
;MGNNQYKVSLTVFRDCGGAAFSTISPKLNFSNSGCATGPGVAMTLIGNPEAGSPYCANTPGGASQCGSGSRTNYQKGTFEATITLPPAAEWIISVALNARPTVANINPGDGDLYYEARLNNLLPNGAQIQNTSAQYQAQDIPIPFVCFQQERTVSFAATEPDGDSLVYALANPLLGCNEPNTYKSYTTVGRFIDLTPPGGTPCGAYIADNQGTYSPTYPISSFNMTGVCPLKTAVKAFNFNPALGNFTFTPSYYNTAVNSAENKYVVVGQVTEYRRLPNATGKPTYYKVGTVRRDMMVVVIDCNNNNQPGPPIGSGFDKSGVKIVNSRDSTFVTAYTCNYTEVRFRFSDPNPGDILTVSYPELDPQCRR
;
A
#
# COMPACT_ATOMS: atom_id res chain seq x y z
N MET A 1 -4.63 -23.90 -9.24
CA MET A 1 -4.88 -25.26 -8.69
C MET A 1 -6.22 -25.76 -9.23
N GLY A 2 -6.53 -27.05 -9.13
CA GLY A 2 -7.81 -27.63 -9.57
C GLY A 2 -8.72 -28.03 -8.40
N ASN A 3 -9.96 -28.43 -8.70
CA ASN A 3 -10.92 -29.01 -7.75
C ASN A 3 -11.22 -28.14 -6.50
N ASN A 4 -11.44 -26.83 -6.68
CA ASN A 4 -11.74 -25.90 -5.58
C ASN A 4 -10.64 -25.83 -4.49
N GLN A 5 -9.40 -26.23 -4.81
CA GLN A 5 -8.27 -25.96 -3.93
C GLN A 5 -7.71 -24.56 -4.17
N TYR A 6 -7.46 -23.87 -3.08
CA TYR A 6 -6.88 -22.54 -3.07
C TYR A 6 -5.62 -22.55 -2.21
N LYS A 7 -4.53 -22.01 -2.75
CA LYS A 7 -3.34 -21.68 -1.98
C LYS A 7 -3.51 -20.26 -1.46
N VAL A 8 -3.57 -20.13 -0.14
CA VAL A 8 -3.70 -18.83 0.53
C VAL A 8 -2.34 -18.44 1.08
N SER A 9 -1.93 -17.20 0.79
CA SER A 9 -0.69 -16.62 1.26
C SER A 9 -0.97 -15.45 2.20
N LEU A 10 -0.26 -15.41 3.32
CA LEU A 10 -0.25 -14.29 4.26
C LEU A 10 1.18 -13.76 4.35
N THR A 11 1.42 -12.54 3.86
CA THR A 11 2.68 -11.84 4.10
C THR A 11 2.53 -10.93 5.31
N VAL A 12 3.25 -11.25 6.38
CA VAL A 12 3.29 -10.45 7.61
C VAL A 12 4.50 -9.54 7.55
N PHE A 13 4.32 -8.30 7.99
CA PHE A 13 5.41 -7.39 8.28
C PHE A 13 5.40 -7.08 9.77
N ARG A 14 6.51 -7.36 10.45
CA ARG A 14 6.69 -7.05 11.87
C ARG A 14 7.72 -5.95 12.04
N ASP A 15 7.58 -5.16 13.10
CA ASP A 15 8.64 -4.25 13.50
C ASP A 15 9.82 -5.04 14.09
N CYS A 16 11.03 -4.53 13.88
CA CYS A 16 12.24 -5.19 14.36
C CYS A 16 12.36 -5.28 15.90
N GLY A 17 11.56 -4.49 16.65
CA GLY A 17 11.54 -4.50 18.11
C GLY A 17 10.56 -5.50 18.74
N GLY A 18 9.73 -6.17 17.93
CA GLY A 18 8.69 -7.08 18.39
C GLY A 18 9.11 -8.55 18.49
N ALA A 19 8.11 -9.42 18.72
CA ALA A 19 8.28 -10.86 18.87
C ALA A 19 8.91 -11.51 17.62
N ALA A 20 9.83 -12.46 17.82
CA ALA A 20 10.54 -13.14 16.74
C ALA A 20 9.57 -13.81 15.74
N PHE A 21 9.91 -13.84 14.45
CA PHE A 21 9.08 -14.47 13.42
C PHE A 21 8.76 -15.94 13.74
N SER A 22 9.66 -16.65 14.44
CA SER A 22 9.47 -18.03 14.90
C SER A 22 8.33 -18.21 15.90
N THR A 23 7.85 -17.12 16.51
CA THR A 23 6.73 -17.14 17.47
C THR A 23 5.38 -16.83 16.81
N ILE A 24 5.38 -16.40 15.55
CA ILE A 24 4.16 -16.12 14.79
C ILE A 24 3.63 -17.44 14.25
N SER A 25 2.46 -17.85 14.74
CA SER A 25 1.76 -19.08 14.32
C SER A 25 0.36 -18.72 13.80
N PRO A 26 0.23 -18.28 12.54
CA PRO A 26 -1.05 -17.85 12.00
C PRO A 26 -1.99 -19.04 11.80
N LYS A 27 -3.24 -18.85 12.19
CA LYS A 27 -4.34 -19.77 11.89
C LYS A 27 -5.26 -19.13 10.86
N LEU A 28 -5.35 -19.76 9.70
CA LEU A 28 -6.25 -19.37 8.61
C LEU A 28 -7.65 -19.88 8.89
N ASN A 29 -8.61 -18.99 9.11
CA ASN A 29 -10.01 -19.32 9.27
C ASN A 29 -10.77 -19.00 7.97
N PHE A 30 -11.77 -19.81 7.64
CA PHE A 30 -12.61 -19.55 6.47
C PHE A 30 -14.06 -19.96 6.73
N SER A 31 -15.01 -19.11 6.34
CA SER A 31 -16.44 -19.32 6.59
C SER A 31 -17.30 -18.81 5.43
N ASN A 32 -18.37 -19.52 5.12
CA ASN A 32 -19.42 -19.10 4.18
C ASN A 32 -20.73 -18.73 4.89
N SER A 33 -20.72 -18.64 6.22
CA SER A 33 -21.86 -18.28 7.08
C SER A 33 -21.62 -16.95 7.81
N GLY A 34 -20.90 -16.03 7.16
CA GLY A 34 -20.54 -14.73 7.72
C GLY A 34 -19.41 -14.84 8.75
N CYS A 35 -19.51 -14.08 9.84
CA CYS A 35 -18.47 -14.02 10.88
C CYS A 35 -18.46 -15.19 11.87
N ALA A 36 -19.29 -16.22 11.64
CA ALA A 36 -19.22 -17.43 12.44
C ALA A 36 -17.84 -18.09 12.28
N THR A 37 -17.23 -18.50 13.40
CA THR A 37 -15.93 -19.16 13.40
C THR A 37 -15.98 -20.43 12.57
N GLY A 38 -15.33 -20.41 11.40
CA GLY A 38 -15.20 -21.58 10.54
C GLY A 38 -14.07 -22.52 10.98
N PRO A 39 -13.80 -23.59 10.21
CA PRO A 39 -12.60 -24.41 10.38
C PRO A 39 -11.36 -23.53 10.27
N GLY A 40 -10.32 -23.86 11.04
CA GLY A 40 -9.05 -23.16 10.93
C GLY A 40 -7.89 -24.10 10.69
N VAL A 41 -7.02 -23.68 9.78
CA VAL A 41 -5.85 -24.43 9.32
C VAL A 41 -4.59 -23.65 9.70
N ALA A 42 -3.59 -24.33 10.25
CA ALA A 42 -2.31 -23.71 10.54
C ALA A 42 -1.61 -23.31 9.23
N MET A 43 -1.03 -22.12 9.20
CA MET A 43 -0.22 -21.67 8.06
C MET A 43 1.27 -21.90 8.36
N THR A 44 2.02 -22.28 7.33
CA THR A 44 3.45 -22.60 7.45
C THR A 44 4.29 -21.48 6.86
N LEU A 45 5.32 -21.02 7.58
CA LEU A 45 6.28 -20.05 7.08
C LEU A 45 7.06 -20.65 5.91
N ILE A 46 7.15 -19.92 4.80
CA ILE A 46 7.90 -20.29 3.62
C ILE A 46 9.20 -19.48 3.56
N GLY A 47 10.32 -20.19 3.41
CA GLY A 47 11.65 -19.57 3.38
C GLY A 47 12.06 -18.98 4.72
N ASN A 48 12.95 -17.99 4.68
CA ASN A 48 13.41 -17.26 5.86
C ASN A 48 12.80 -15.85 5.86
N PRO A 49 12.51 -15.27 7.05
CA PRO A 49 12.15 -13.87 7.14
C PRO A 49 13.27 -12.96 6.63
N GLU A 50 12.89 -11.92 5.90
CA GLU A 50 13.82 -10.95 5.32
C GLU A 50 13.67 -9.60 6.03
N ALA A 51 14.80 -8.94 6.33
CA ALA A 51 14.78 -7.58 6.87
C ALA A 51 14.56 -6.55 5.77
N GLY A 52 13.84 -5.47 6.08
CA GLY A 52 13.79 -4.29 5.23
C GLY A 52 15.17 -3.64 5.12
N SER A 53 15.44 -3.01 3.98
CA SER A 53 16.65 -2.21 3.76
C SER A 53 16.30 -0.77 3.35
N PRO A 54 15.56 0.00 4.19
CA PRO A 54 15.13 1.35 3.83
C PRO A 54 16.24 2.41 3.96
N TYR A 55 17.44 2.03 4.46
CA TYR A 55 18.55 2.95 4.72
C TYR A 55 19.77 2.62 3.86
N CYS A 56 20.51 3.65 3.45
CA CYS A 56 21.81 3.48 2.80
C CYS A 56 22.86 2.94 3.78
N ALA A 57 23.86 2.23 3.28
CA ALA A 57 24.92 1.62 4.11
C ALA A 57 25.71 2.65 4.96
N ASN A 58 25.84 3.89 4.46
CA ASN A 58 26.66 4.94 5.07
C ASN A 58 25.89 5.91 5.97
N THR A 59 24.59 5.68 6.19
CA THR A 59 23.77 6.53 7.07
C THR A 59 24.23 6.37 8.53
N PRO A 60 24.33 7.43 9.36
CA PRO A 60 24.69 7.28 10.78
C PRO A 60 23.76 6.28 11.50
N GLY A 61 24.31 5.13 11.92
CA GLY A 61 23.54 3.96 12.38
C GLY A 61 23.66 2.70 11.49
N GLY A 62 24.36 2.79 10.35
CA GLY A 62 24.60 1.70 9.40
C GLY A 62 23.38 1.29 8.57
N ALA A 63 23.52 0.25 7.75
CA ALA A 63 22.37 -0.47 7.18
C ALA A 63 21.54 -1.03 8.34
N SER A 64 20.52 -0.30 8.80
CA SER A 64 19.80 -0.61 10.03
C SER A 64 19.38 -2.08 10.07
N GLN A 65 19.97 -2.85 10.97
CA GLN A 65 19.54 -4.22 11.22
C GLN A 65 18.45 -4.24 12.29
N CYS A 66 17.67 -5.32 12.32
CA CYS A 66 16.76 -5.54 13.43
C CYS A 66 17.52 -5.70 14.75
N GLY A 67 17.19 -4.90 15.76
CA GLY A 67 17.84 -4.92 17.07
C GLY A 67 17.17 -3.96 18.06
N SER A 68 17.41 -4.15 19.35
CA SER A 68 16.91 -3.24 20.39
C SER A 68 17.59 -1.88 20.30
N GLY A 69 16.81 -0.80 20.48
CA GLY A 69 17.34 0.57 20.42
C GLY A 69 17.68 1.08 19.01
N SER A 70 17.48 0.26 17.97
CA SER A 70 17.70 0.64 16.58
C SER A 70 16.63 1.60 16.06
N ARG A 71 16.95 2.28 14.94
CA ARG A 71 15.97 3.03 14.15
C ARG A 71 14.82 2.11 13.71
N THR A 72 13.67 2.69 13.40
CA THR A 72 12.52 1.93 12.89
C THR A 72 12.92 1.12 11.67
N ASN A 73 12.73 -0.19 11.71
CA ASN A 73 12.84 -1.09 10.57
C ASN A 73 11.86 -2.25 10.75
N TYR A 74 11.70 -3.09 9.73
CA TYR A 74 10.78 -4.21 9.71
C TYR A 74 11.44 -5.50 9.23
N GLN A 75 10.79 -6.62 9.51
CA GLN A 75 11.00 -7.88 8.82
C GLN A 75 9.71 -8.30 8.12
N LYS A 76 9.85 -8.99 6.99
CA LYS A 76 8.76 -9.62 6.25
C LYS A 76 8.92 -11.12 6.25
N GLY A 77 7.80 -11.84 6.23
CA GLY A 77 7.76 -13.29 6.10
C GLY A 77 6.41 -13.72 5.54
N THR A 78 6.42 -14.78 4.74
CA THR A 78 5.23 -15.25 4.04
C THR A 78 4.84 -16.63 4.55
N PHE A 79 3.60 -16.75 5.01
CA PHE A 79 3.00 -18.01 5.40
C PHE A 79 2.06 -18.51 4.31
N GLU A 80 1.99 -19.82 4.12
CA GLU A 80 1.08 -20.45 3.17
C GLU A 80 0.25 -21.55 3.83
N ALA A 81 -0.98 -21.71 3.34
CA ALA A 81 -1.83 -22.86 3.60
C ALA A 81 -2.63 -23.20 2.34
N THR A 82 -3.04 -24.46 2.22
CA THR A 82 -3.96 -24.89 1.17
C THR A 82 -5.29 -25.28 1.81
N ILE A 83 -6.37 -24.75 1.25
CA ILE A 83 -7.75 -25.03 1.69
C ILE A 83 -8.58 -25.48 0.50
N THR A 84 -9.68 -26.19 0.77
CA THR A 84 -10.67 -26.55 -0.25
C THR A 84 -11.97 -25.82 0.06
N LEU A 85 -12.46 -25.01 -0.87
CA LEU A 85 -13.64 -24.17 -0.69
C LEU A 85 -14.74 -24.59 -1.67
N PRO A 86 -15.76 -25.35 -1.22
CA PRO A 86 -16.93 -25.64 -2.06
C PRO A 86 -17.58 -24.37 -2.63
N PRO A 87 -18.37 -24.48 -3.71
CA PRO A 87 -19.09 -23.34 -4.27
C PRO A 87 -19.98 -22.66 -3.22
N ALA A 88 -19.77 -21.37 -3.00
CA ALA A 88 -20.56 -20.53 -2.11
C ALA A 88 -20.66 -19.10 -2.66
N ALA A 89 -21.75 -18.43 -2.31
CA ALA A 89 -22.00 -17.06 -2.73
C ALA A 89 -20.96 -16.08 -2.16
N GLU A 90 -20.40 -16.39 -0.99
CA GLU A 90 -19.28 -15.67 -0.39
C GLU A 90 -18.54 -16.61 0.58
N TRP A 91 -17.22 -16.52 0.56
CA TRP A 91 -16.30 -17.00 1.58
C TRP A 91 -15.59 -15.81 2.20
N ILE A 92 -15.55 -15.75 3.53
CA ILE A 92 -14.67 -14.87 4.29
C ILE A 92 -13.47 -15.70 4.71
N ILE A 93 -12.28 -15.30 4.28
CA ILE A 93 -11.00 -15.96 4.55
C ILE A 93 -10.18 -14.99 5.39
N SER A 94 -9.74 -15.41 6.58
CA SER A 94 -9.15 -14.48 7.54
C SER A 94 -8.06 -15.07 8.42
N VAL A 95 -7.20 -14.18 8.91
CA VAL A 95 -6.21 -14.47 9.94
C VAL A 95 -6.29 -13.37 10.98
N ALA A 96 -6.45 -13.77 12.25
CA ALA A 96 -6.29 -12.89 13.39
C ALA A 96 -4.88 -13.07 13.98
N LEU A 97 -4.17 -11.98 14.19
CA LEU A 97 -2.87 -11.94 14.84
C LEU A 97 -2.86 -10.86 15.93
N ASN A 98 -1.88 -10.96 16.80
CA ASN A 98 -1.44 -9.91 17.71
C ASN A 98 0.10 -9.78 17.60
N ALA A 99 0.74 -8.70 18.03
CA ALA A 99 0.21 -7.46 18.59
C ALA A 99 0.52 -6.29 17.65
N ARG A 100 -0.51 -5.66 17.07
CA ARG A 100 -0.42 -4.43 16.28
C ARG A 100 0.47 -3.41 16.99
N PRO A 101 1.47 -2.82 16.33
CA PRO A 101 2.28 -1.78 16.95
C PRO A 101 1.41 -0.56 17.27
N THR A 102 1.80 0.18 18.31
CA THR A 102 1.20 1.50 18.54
C THR A 102 1.60 2.44 17.40
N VAL A 103 0.62 3.14 16.85
CA VAL A 103 0.74 4.05 15.70
C VAL A 103 -0.01 5.36 15.96
N ALA A 104 0.26 6.38 15.16
CA ALA A 104 -0.24 7.74 15.33
C ALA A 104 -1.75 7.86 15.08
N ASN A 105 -2.31 7.11 14.13
CA ASN A 105 -3.62 7.43 13.55
C ASN A 105 -4.80 6.56 13.97
N ILE A 106 -4.56 5.39 14.55
CA ILE A 106 -5.61 4.48 15.02
C ILE A 106 -5.38 4.10 16.47
N ASN A 107 -6.45 3.76 17.17
CA ASN A 107 -6.35 3.17 18.50
C ASN A 107 -5.68 1.79 18.41
N PRO A 108 -4.87 1.41 19.42
CA PRO A 108 -4.16 0.13 19.39
C PRO A 108 -5.12 -1.06 19.39
N GLY A 109 -6.36 -0.91 19.88
CA GLY A 109 -7.40 -1.95 19.82
C GLY A 109 -6.93 -3.26 20.42
N ASP A 110 -6.36 -3.20 21.63
CA ASP A 110 -5.71 -4.31 22.35
C ASP A 110 -4.55 -5.02 21.60
N GLY A 111 -4.10 -4.44 20.48
CA GLY A 111 -3.09 -5.01 19.62
C GLY A 111 -3.66 -5.96 18.56
N ASP A 112 -4.97 -5.96 18.32
CA ASP A 112 -5.55 -6.89 17.36
C ASP A 112 -5.26 -6.49 15.89
N LEU A 113 -4.88 -7.51 15.12
CA LEU A 113 -4.70 -7.46 13.67
C LEU A 113 -5.65 -8.47 13.04
N TYR A 114 -6.55 -7.99 12.18
CA TYR A 114 -7.42 -8.86 11.40
C TYR A 114 -7.20 -8.66 9.92
N TYR A 115 -6.66 -9.69 9.25
CA TYR A 115 -6.49 -9.75 7.81
C TYR A 115 -7.66 -10.51 7.21
N GLU A 116 -8.28 -9.96 6.16
CA GLU A 116 -9.45 -10.53 5.51
C GLU A 116 -9.31 -10.47 3.99
N ALA A 117 -9.70 -11.56 3.34
CA ALA A 117 -10.04 -11.63 1.94
C ALA A 117 -11.45 -12.24 1.78
N ARG A 118 -12.13 -11.88 0.69
CA ARG A 118 -13.44 -12.43 0.33
C ARG A 118 -13.36 -13.08 -1.04
N LEU A 119 -14.09 -14.17 -1.21
CA LEU A 119 -14.15 -14.93 -2.47
C LEU A 119 -15.59 -15.36 -2.76
N ASN A 120 -16.06 -15.10 -3.97
CA ASN A 120 -17.34 -15.58 -4.47
C ASN A 120 -17.06 -16.60 -5.57
N ASN A 121 -17.09 -17.89 -5.25
CA ASN A 121 -16.88 -18.97 -6.23
C ASN A 121 -18.18 -19.61 -6.73
N LEU A 122 -19.34 -19.12 -6.27
CA LEU A 122 -20.66 -19.31 -6.86
C LEU A 122 -21.29 -17.95 -7.13
N LEU A 123 -21.49 -17.61 -8.40
CA LEU A 123 -22.02 -16.31 -8.82
C LEU A 123 -23.56 -16.29 -8.86
N PRO A 124 -24.18 -15.10 -8.81
CA PRO A 124 -25.65 -14.95 -8.87
C PRO A 124 -26.31 -15.56 -10.11
N ASN A 125 -25.58 -15.74 -11.22
CA ASN A 125 -26.07 -16.42 -12.42
C ASN A 125 -25.94 -17.96 -12.35
N GLY A 126 -25.54 -18.52 -11.20
CA GLY A 126 -25.32 -19.95 -10.99
C GLY A 126 -23.97 -20.46 -11.48
N ALA A 127 -23.12 -19.61 -12.08
CA ALA A 127 -21.81 -20.03 -12.53
C ALA A 127 -20.89 -20.34 -11.34
N GLN A 128 -20.25 -21.50 -11.37
CA GLN A 128 -19.16 -21.85 -10.47
C GLN A 128 -17.85 -21.45 -11.13
N ILE A 129 -17.02 -20.71 -10.41
CA ILE A 129 -15.77 -20.17 -10.95
C ILE A 129 -14.58 -20.57 -10.09
N GLN A 130 -13.41 -20.71 -10.72
CA GLN A 130 -12.13 -20.63 -10.04
C GLN A 130 -11.63 -19.19 -10.16
N ASN A 131 -11.06 -18.65 -9.09
CA ASN A 131 -10.55 -17.28 -9.05
C ASN A 131 -9.12 -17.28 -8.50
N THR A 132 -8.25 -16.53 -9.15
CA THR A 132 -6.95 -16.13 -8.62
C THR A 132 -7.08 -14.70 -8.13
N SER A 133 -6.94 -14.47 -6.82
CA SER A 133 -7.08 -13.12 -6.29
C SER A 133 -6.05 -12.15 -6.89
N ALA A 134 -6.45 -10.89 -7.05
CA ALA A 134 -5.57 -9.78 -7.38
C ALA A 134 -4.31 -9.79 -6.51
N GLN A 135 -3.16 -9.70 -7.17
CA GLN A 135 -1.84 -9.79 -6.55
C GLN A 135 -1.22 -8.40 -6.51
N TYR A 136 -0.98 -7.88 -5.30
CA TYR A 136 -0.26 -6.62 -5.13
C TYR A 136 1.11 -6.69 -5.80
N GLN A 137 1.52 -5.60 -6.45
CA GLN A 137 2.83 -5.55 -7.09
C GLN A 137 3.93 -5.73 -6.04
N ALA A 138 4.90 -6.61 -6.33
CA ALA A 138 5.99 -6.92 -5.40
C ALA A 138 6.85 -5.68 -5.05
N GLN A 139 6.88 -4.69 -5.95
CA GLN A 139 7.59 -3.42 -5.77
C GLN A 139 6.87 -2.44 -4.87
N ASP A 140 5.56 -2.60 -4.68
CA ASP A 140 4.81 -1.77 -3.75
C ASP A 140 5.16 -2.24 -2.34
N ILE A 141 6.12 -1.58 -1.69
CA ILE A 141 6.58 -1.91 -0.34
C ILE A 141 5.46 -1.55 0.66
N PRO A 142 4.90 -2.50 1.42
CA PRO A 142 3.81 -2.24 2.38
C PRO A 142 4.19 -1.34 3.55
N ILE A 143 5.50 -1.13 3.76
CA ILE A 143 6.03 -0.23 4.77
C ILE A 143 6.90 0.84 4.10
N PRO A 144 6.30 1.82 3.42
CA PRO A 144 7.06 2.89 2.78
C PRO A 144 7.62 3.84 3.83
N PHE A 145 8.91 4.17 3.70
CA PHE A 145 9.57 5.22 4.47
C PHE A 145 9.49 6.51 3.65
N VAL A 146 8.84 7.52 4.20
CA VAL A 146 8.52 8.77 3.50
C VAL A 146 9.12 9.97 4.22
N CYS A 147 9.66 10.91 3.45
CA CYS A 147 10.31 12.08 4.01
C CYS A 147 9.27 13.08 4.54
N PHE A 148 9.52 13.58 5.75
CA PHE A 148 8.81 14.73 6.31
C PHE A 148 8.86 15.94 5.34
N GLN A 149 7.72 16.63 5.18
CA GLN A 149 7.54 17.81 4.32
C GLN A 149 7.82 17.61 2.83
N GLN A 150 8.00 16.38 2.37
CA GLN A 150 8.17 16.09 0.95
C GLN A 150 6.98 15.28 0.45
N GLU A 151 6.51 15.62 -0.74
CA GLU A 151 5.44 14.87 -1.39
C GLU A 151 5.88 13.44 -1.69
N ARG A 152 4.96 12.50 -1.49
CA ARG A 152 5.15 11.10 -1.85
C ARG A 152 3.89 10.54 -2.49
N THR A 153 4.09 9.74 -3.53
CA THR A 153 3.10 8.79 -4.04
C THR A 153 3.41 7.38 -3.56
N VAL A 154 2.40 6.69 -3.04
CA VAL A 154 2.47 5.27 -2.67
C VAL A 154 1.39 4.54 -3.45
N SER A 155 1.75 3.39 -4.03
CA SER A 155 0.85 2.51 -4.77
C SER A 155 0.53 1.26 -3.97
N PHE A 156 -0.68 0.76 -4.14
CA PHE A 156 -1.09 -0.59 -3.82
C PHE A 156 -1.79 -1.22 -5.04
N ALA A 157 -1.30 -0.86 -6.23
CA ALA A 157 -1.72 -1.46 -7.48
C ALA A 157 -1.56 -2.98 -7.41
N ALA A 158 -2.42 -3.66 -8.15
CA ALA A 158 -2.46 -5.11 -8.18
C ALA A 158 -2.60 -5.57 -9.63
N THR A 159 -2.05 -6.73 -9.93
CA THR A 159 -2.26 -7.44 -11.19
C THR A 159 -3.29 -8.53 -10.99
N GLU A 160 -4.09 -8.79 -12.00
CA GLU A 160 -5.12 -9.82 -11.96
C GLU A 160 -4.87 -10.82 -13.11
N PRO A 161 -4.60 -12.10 -12.81
CA PRO A 161 -4.28 -13.11 -13.83
C PRO A 161 -5.45 -13.64 -14.66
N ASP A 162 -6.68 -13.59 -14.16
CA ASP A 162 -7.86 -14.18 -14.80
C ASP A 162 -8.57 -13.23 -15.80
N GLY A 163 -8.11 -11.97 -15.93
CA GLY A 163 -8.68 -10.94 -16.80
C GLY A 163 -9.84 -10.14 -16.19
N ASP A 164 -9.95 -10.13 -14.86
CA ASP A 164 -10.98 -9.43 -14.11
C ASP A 164 -10.70 -7.92 -13.99
N SER A 165 -11.78 -7.15 -13.86
CA SER A 165 -11.68 -5.71 -13.64
C SER A 165 -11.44 -5.42 -12.15
N LEU A 166 -10.46 -4.56 -11.88
CA LEU A 166 -10.10 -4.17 -10.52
C LEU A 166 -10.70 -2.82 -10.15
N VAL A 167 -11.22 -2.72 -8.92
CA VAL A 167 -11.69 -1.47 -8.32
C VAL A 167 -10.94 -1.24 -7.01
N TYR A 168 -10.28 -0.08 -6.91
CA TYR A 168 -9.48 0.30 -5.74
C TYR A 168 -10.26 1.21 -4.79
N ALA A 169 -10.10 0.99 -3.50
CA ALA A 169 -10.66 1.83 -2.45
C ALA A 169 -9.70 1.92 -1.25
N LEU A 170 -9.88 2.95 -0.42
CA LEU A 170 -9.30 3.02 0.92
C LEU A 170 -10.33 2.53 1.94
N ALA A 171 -9.87 1.81 2.96
CA ALA A 171 -10.74 1.20 3.97
C ALA A 171 -10.19 1.41 5.39
N ASN A 172 -11.00 1.08 6.40
CA ASN A 172 -10.53 1.02 7.78
C ASN A 172 -9.61 -0.20 8.00
N PRO A 173 -8.65 -0.13 8.94
CA PRO A 173 -8.09 -1.34 9.52
C PRO A 173 -9.17 -2.12 10.28
N LEU A 174 -8.99 -3.44 10.42
CA LEU A 174 -9.92 -4.31 11.13
C LEU A 174 -9.29 -4.83 12.42
N LEU A 175 -10.13 -4.97 13.45
CA LEU A 175 -9.83 -5.69 14.69
C LEU A 175 -10.44 -7.10 14.68
N GLY A 176 -11.46 -7.31 13.84
CA GLY A 176 -12.15 -8.58 13.67
C GLY A 176 -13.06 -8.57 12.44
N CYS A 177 -13.78 -9.67 12.23
CA CYS A 177 -14.75 -9.78 11.15
C CYS A 177 -15.86 -8.73 11.33
N ASN A 178 -16.02 -7.85 10.34
CA ASN A 178 -16.93 -6.70 10.39
C ASN A 178 -16.69 -5.71 11.56
N GLU A 179 -15.50 -5.74 12.16
CA GLU A 179 -15.14 -4.86 13.29
C GLU A 179 -14.05 -3.87 12.84
N PRO A 180 -14.41 -2.70 12.28
CA PRO A 180 -13.45 -1.68 11.89
C PRO A 180 -12.79 -1.04 13.12
N ASN A 181 -11.48 -0.83 13.06
CA ASN A 181 -10.76 -0.08 14.07
C ASN A 181 -11.12 1.42 13.98
N THR A 182 -11.08 2.08 15.14
CA THR A 182 -11.38 3.48 15.32
C THR A 182 -10.13 4.34 15.10
N TYR A 183 -10.28 5.37 14.27
CA TYR A 183 -9.26 6.39 14.06
C TYR A 183 -9.18 7.38 15.23
N LYS A 184 -7.96 7.82 15.54
CA LYS A 184 -7.68 8.84 16.56
C LYS A 184 -8.04 10.23 16.08
N SER A 185 -8.33 11.11 17.03
CA SER A 185 -8.34 12.55 16.77
C SER A 185 -6.92 13.10 16.71
N TYR A 186 -6.71 14.13 15.90
CA TYR A 186 -5.46 14.85 15.82
C TYR A 186 -5.69 16.34 16.07
N THR A 187 -4.69 16.96 16.66
CA THR A 187 -4.53 18.41 16.72
C THR A 187 -3.08 18.71 16.37
N THR A 188 -2.84 19.38 15.25
CA THR A 188 -1.50 19.81 14.88
C THR A 188 -1.05 20.89 15.85
N VAL A 189 0.03 20.62 16.59
CA VAL A 189 0.67 21.60 17.47
C VAL A 189 1.37 22.63 16.59
N GLY A 190 1.00 23.89 16.74
CA GLY A 190 1.41 24.96 15.82
C GLY A 190 0.50 25.04 14.58
N ARG A 191 0.38 26.25 14.02
CA ARG A 191 -0.43 26.53 12.82
C ARG A 191 0.42 26.89 11.60
N PHE A 192 1.73 26.69 11.68
CA PHE A 192 2.65 27.08 10.65
C PHE A 192 3.56 25.91 10.29
N ILE A 193 3.68 25.67 8.99
CA ILE A 193 4.66 24.77 8.40
C ILE A 193 5.75 25.67 7.83
N ASP A 194 6.99 25.50 8.32
CA ASP A 194 8.13 26.16 7.70
C ASP A 194 8.44 25.48 6.36
N LEU A 195 8.44 26.27 5.29
CA LEU A 195 8.74 25.85 3.92
C LEU A 195 9.99 26.59 3.39
N THR A 196 10.75 27.25 4.27
CA THR A 196 11.90 28.06 3.90
C THR A 196 13.03 27.15 3.40
N PRO A 197 13.46 27.26 2.13
CA PRO A 197 14.60 26.50 1.64
C PRO A 197 15.88 26.92 2.39
N PRO A 198 16.89 26.03 2.52
CA PRO A 198 18.18 26.40 3.11
C PRO A 198 18.81 27.60 2.37
N GLY A 199 19.00 28.73 3.07
CA GLY A 199 19.52 29.98 2.51
C GLY A 199 18.58 30.71 1.53
N GLY A 200 17.31 30.28 1.43
CA GLY A 200 16.30 30.83 0.54
C GLY A 200 15.49 31.98 1.16
N THR A 201 14.52 32.49 0.38
CA THR A 201 13.55 33.48 0.88
C THR A 201 12.62 32.84 1.92
N PRO A 202 12.35 33.50 3.06
CA PRO A 202 11.40 32.99 4.06
C PRO A 202 10.05 32.64 3.46
N CYS A 203 9.57 31.43 3.75
CA CYS A 203 8.27 30.96 3.30
C CYS A 203 7.63 30.07 4.36
N GLY A 204 6.46 30.46 4.86
CA GLY A 204 5.65 29.64 5.73
C GLY A 204 4.33 29.25 5.07
N ALA A 205 3.68 28.19 5.54
CA ALA A 205 2.29 27.90 5.21
C ALA A 205 1.42 27.87 6.47
N TYR A 206 0.30 28.58 6.44
CA TYR A 206 -0.67 28.61 7.52
C TYR A 206 -1.66 27.45 7.39
N ILE A 207 -1.82 26.69 8.48
CA ILE A 207 -2.81 25.62 8.59
C ILE A 207 -4.12 26.22 9.10
N ALA A 208 -5.09 26.37 8.20
CA ALA A 208 -6.41 26.91 8.53
C ALA A 208 -7.23 25.96 9.41
N ASP A 209 -7.16 24.66 9.10
CA ASP A 209 -7.85 23.60 9.83
C ASP A 209 -6.81 22.65 10.44
N ASN A 210 -6.53 22.84 11.73
CA ASN A 210 -5.45 22.15 12.44
C ASN A 210 -5.94 21.05 13.39
N GLN A 211 -7.22 20.66 13.33
CA GLN A 211 -7.79 19.62 14.19
C GLN A 211 -8.76 18.73 13.43
N GLY A 212 -9.00 17.52 13.92
CA GLY A 212 -10.00 16.64 13.33
C GLY A 212 -9.82 15.19 13.76
N THR A 213 -10.40 14.27 13.00
CA THR A 213 -10.21 12.82 13.18
C THR A 213 -9.60 12.24 11.93
N TYR A 214 -8.60 11.37 12.09
CA TYR A 214 -8.07 10.63 10.97
C TYR A 214 -9.18 9.76 10.35
N SER A 215 -9.02 9.38 9.09
CA SER A 215 -9.98 8.56 8.36
C SER A 215 -9.28 7.77 7.26
N PRO A 216 -9.94 6.80 6.60
CA PRO A 216 -9.35 6.12 5.45
C PRO A 216 -8.90 7.10 4.35
N THR A 217 -9.62 8.20 4.15
CA THR A 217 -9.32 9.25 3.16
C THR A 217 -8.45 10.38 3.69
N TYR A 218 -8.09 10.36 4.98
CA TYR A 218 -7.13 11.28 5.58
C TYR A 218 -6.42 10.57 6.75
N PRO A 219 -5.59 9.55 6.47
CA PRO A 219 -5.01 8.69 7.50
C PRO A 219 -3.75 9.29 8.13
N ILE A 220 -3.17 10.31 7.50
CA ILE A 220 -1.95 10.99 7.91
C ILE A 220 -2.16 12.50 7.81
N SER A 221 -1.54 13.26 8.71
CA SER A 221 -1.60 14.73 8.66
C SER A 221 -0.79 15.22 7.47
N SER A 222 -1.49 15.58 6.40
CA SER A 222 -0.89 16.05 5.15
C SER A 222 -1.66 17.21 4.53
N PHE A 223 -0.95 18.07 3.80
CA PHE A 223 -1.52 19.30 3.26
C PHE A 223 -0.99 19.58 1.85
N ASN A 224 -1.85 20.09 0.98
CA ASN A 224 -1.46 20.77 -0.25
C ASN A 224 -1.18 22.25 0.07
N MET A 225 -0.06 22.76 -0.44
CA MET A 225 0.32 24.16 -0.28
C MET A 225 -0.19 24.98 -1.47
N THR A 226 -0.90 26.06 -1.20
CA THR A 226 -1.43 26.97 -2.22
C THR A 226 -1.01 28.41 -1.93
N GLY A 227 -0.94 29.25 -2.97
CA GLY A 227 -0.51 30.64 -2.87
C GLY A 227 1.00 30.84 -3.06
N VAL A 228 1.48 32.04 -2.71
CA VAL A 228 2.85 32.51 -2.93
C VAL A 228 3.55 32.80 -1.60
N CYS A 229 4.87 32.66 -1.57
CA CYS A 229 5.68 33.11 -0.41
C CYS A 229 5.54 34.64 -0.25
N PRO A 230 5.66 35.20 0.97
CA PRO A 230 6.20 34.58 2.19
C PRO A 230 5.19 33.77 3.00
N LEU A 231 3.89 33.83 2.70
CA LEU A 231 2.86 33.08 3.42
C LEU A 231 1.90 32.37 2.47
N LYS A 232 2.00 31.05 2.44
CA LYS A 232 1.10 30.13 1.74
C LYS A 232 -0.05 29.67 2.65
N THR A 233 -1.05 29.05 2.06
CA THR A 233 -2.12 28.35 2.78
C THR A 233 -1.94 26.84 2.66
N ALA A 234 -1.98 26.14 3.79
CA ALA A 234 -1.97 24.68 3.88
C ALA A 234 -3.41 24.16 3.98
N VAL A 235 -3.85 23.41 2.97
CA VAL A 235 -5.18 22.79 2.91
C VAL A 235 -5.04 21.29 3.07
N LYS A 236 -5.82 20.67 3.96
CA LYS A 236 -5.76 19.21 4.20
C LYS A 236 -5.89 18.46 2.88
N ALA A 237 -4.96 17.55 2.61
CA ALA A 237 -4.95 16.80 1.37
C ALA A 237 -4.35 15.41 1.55
N PHE A 238 -5.05 14.42 1.04
CA PHE A 238 -4.57 13.06 0.83
C PHE A 238 -5.24 12.56 -0.45
N ASN A 239 -4.51 12.61 -1.56
CA ASN A 239 -5.11 12.53 -2.90
C ASN A 239 -5.08 11.07 -3.37
N PHE A 240 -6.21 10.38 -3.26
CA PHE A 240 -6.35 8.99 -3.73
C PHE A 240 -6.82 8.92 -5.18
N ASN A 241 -6.13 8.13 -6.00
CA ASN A 241 -6.54 7.82 -7.36
C ASN A 241 -7.12 6.39 -7.42
N PRO A 242 -8.45 6.23 -7.42
CA PRO A 242 -9.09 4.91 -7.45
C PRO A 242 -8.91 4.16 -8.77
N ALA A 243 -8.46 4.82 -9.85
CA ALA A 243 -8.21 4.16 -11.12
C ALA A 243 -6.84 3.47 -11.16
N LEU A 244 -5.87 3.96 -10.38
CA LEU A 244 -4.51 3.44 -10.34
C LEU A 244 -4.17 2.71 -9.04
N GLY A 245 -5.00 2.84 -8.00
CA GLY A 245 -4.70 2.27 -6.69
C GLY A 245 -3.52 2.95 -6.01
N ASN A 246 -3.34 4.26 -6.23
CA ASN A 246 -2.26 5.03 -5.61
C ASN A 246 -2.81 6.21 -4.80
N PHE A 247 -2.00 6.73 -3.88
CA PHE A 247 -2.31 7.94 -3.13
C PHE A 247 -1.10 8.84 -2.98
N THR A 248 -1.33 10.14 -3.06
CA THR A 248 -0.29 11.18 -3.02
C THR A 248 -0.53 12.16 -1.88
N PHE A 249 0.49 12.39 -1.05
CA PHE A 249 0.41 13.19 0.17
C PHE A 249 1.77 13.79 0.56
N THR A 250 1.76 14.84 1.38
CA THR A 250 2.95 15.49 1.94
C THR A 250 2.85 15.46 3.47
N PRO A 251 3.61 14.61 4.17
CA PRO A 251 3.57 14.55 5.64
C PRO A 251 3.96 15.88 6.26
N SER A 252 3.24 16.30 7.29
CA SER A 252 3.42 17.59 7.95
C SER A 252 3.89 17.51 9.40
N TYR A 253 4.14 16.28 9.88
CA TYR A 253 4.58 16.04 11.25
C TYR A 253 5.65 14.97 11.29
N TYR A 254 6.67 15.21 12.13
CA TYR A 254 7.71 14.25 12.46
C TYR A 254 8.14 14.47 13.92
N ASN A 255 8.29 13.37 14.66
CA ASN A 255 8.78 13.35 16.03
C ASN A 255 10.22 12.82 16.06
N THR A 256 11.13 13.53 16.71
CA THR A 256 12.56 13.20 16.74
C THR A 256 12.91 12.01 17.63
N ALA A 257 11.99 11.51 18.46
CA ALA A 257 12.22 10.35 19.30
C ALA A 257 12.49 9.09 18.46
N VAL A 258 13.52 8.34 18.84
CA VAL A 258 13.90 7.09 18.19
C VAL A 258 12.72 6.12 18.22
N ASN A 259 12.38 5.58 17.05
CA ASN A 259 11.29 4.61 16.88
C ASN A 259 9.90 5.08 17.37
N SER A 260 9.63 6.40 17.33
CA SER A 260 8.36 6.97 17.78
C SER A 260 7.14 6.37 17.07
N ALA A 261 6.10 6.03 17.84
CA ALA A 261 4.80 5.62 17.33
C ALA A 261 4.10 6.75 16.54
N GLU A 262 4.38 8.01 16.89
CA GLU A 262 3.80 9.20 16.26
C GLU A 262 4.30 9.42 14.81
N ASN A 263 5.31 8.65 14.40
CA ASN A 263 5.84 8.64 13.03
C ASN A 263 5.27 7.50 12.18
N LYS A 264 4.43 6.63 12.73
CA LYS A 264 3.91 5.44 12.05
C LYS A 264 2.41 5.60 11.83
N TYR A 265 1.94 5.35 10.61
CA TYR A 265 0.55 5.55 10.21
C TYR A 265 0.04 4.32 9.47
N VAL A 266 -1.19 3.89 9.77
CA VAL A 266 -1.82 2.78 9.06
C VAL A 266 -2.70 3.31 7.92
N VAL A 267 -2.51 2.75 6.72
CA VAL A 267 -3.33 3.03 5.53
C VAL A 267 -3.76 1.68 4.96
N VAL A 268 -5.06 1.47 4.77
CA VAL A 268 -5.56 0.20 4.21
C VAL A 268 -6.05 0.41 2.79
N GLY A 269 -5.40 -0.26 1.85
CA GLY A 269 -5.86 -0.39 0.47
C GLY A 269 -6.76 -1.62 0.33
N GLN A 270 -7.83 -1.49 -0.43
CA GLN A 270 -8.72 -2.60 -0.79
C GLN A 270 -8.83 -2.68 -2.32
N VAL A 271 -8.72 -3.91 -2.84
CA VAL A 271 -8.92 -4.22 -4.25
C VAL A 271 -10.10 -5.17 -4.37
N THR A 272 -11.09 -4.80 -5.16
CA THR A 272 -12.27 -5.62 -5.46
C THR A 272 -12.22 -6.07 -6.92
N GLU A 273 -12.46 -7.36 -7.13
CA GLU A 273 -12.41 -8.00 -8.44
C GLU A 273 -13.81 -8.20 -9.01
N TYR A 274 -13.98 -7.86 -10.28
CA TYR A 274 -15.21 -8.04 -11.04
C TYR A 274 -14.98 -8.81 -12.32
N ARG A 275 -15.63 -9.97 -12.44
CA ARG A 275 -15.58 -10.81 -13.63
C ARG A 275 -16.74 -10.53 -14.56
N ARG A 276 -16.42 -10.34 -15.84
CA ARG A 276 -17.43 -10.11 -16.88
C ARG A 276 -17.93 -11.44 -17.44
N LEU A 277 -19.19 -11.79 -17.13
CA LEU A 277 -19.83 -13.03 -17.62
C LEU A 277 -21.23 -12.75 -18.17
N PRO A 278 -21.76 -13.60 -19.06
CA PRO A 278 -23.15 -13.52 -19.47
C PRO A 278 -24.09 -13.70 -18.26
N ASN A 279 -25.14 -12.89 -18.20
CA ASN A 279 -26.27 -13.13 -17.30
C ASN A 279 -27.26 -14.13 -17.92
N ALA A 280 -28.38 -14.40 -17.23
CA ALA A 280 -29.41 -15.33 -17.70
C ALA A 280 -30.00 -14.98 -19.08
N THR A 281 -29.89 -13.72 -19.52
CA THR A 281 -30.33 -13.24 -20.84
C THR A 281 -29.22 -13.23 -21.90
N GLY A 282 -28.03 -13.73 -21.57
CA GLY A 282 -26.84 -13.70 -22.44
C GLY A 282 -26.11 -12.35 -22.48
N LYS A 283 -26.60 -11.33 -21.77
CA LYS A 283 -25.98 -9.99 -21.74
C LYS A 283 -24.74 -9.98 -20.82
N PRO A 284 -23.59 -9.46 -21.27
CA PRO A 284 -22.40 -9.34 -20.42
C PRO A 284 -22.68 -8.46 -19.19
N THR A 285 -22.39 -9.00 -18.01
CA THR A 285 -22.59 -8.37 -16.70
C THR A 285 -21.35 -8.59 -15.84
N TYR A 286 -20.99 -7.62 -15.01
CA TYR A 286 -19.88 -7.73 -14.06
C TYR A 286 -20.39 -8.32 -12.74
N TYR A 287 -19.79 -9.42 -12.31
CA TYR A 287 -20.06 -10.04 -11.01
C TYR A 287 -18.86 -9.84 -10.11
N LYS A 288 -19.08 -9.43 -8.86
CA LYS A 288 -18.02 -9.41 -7.85
C LYS A 288 -17.56 -10.85 -7.58
N VAL A 289 -16.27 -11.10 -7.72
CA VAL A 289 -15.66 -12.43 -7.52
C VAL A 289 -14.73 -12.49 -6.33
N GLY A 290 -14.19 -11.36 -5.90
CA GLY A 290 -13.23 -11.34 -4.81
C GLY A 290 -12.97 -9.97 -4.22
N THR A 291 -12.36 -9.95 -3.04
CA THR A 291 -11.83 -8.73 -2.42
C THR A 291 -10.60 -9.08 -1.61
N VAL A 292 -9.52 -8.33 -1.79
CA VAL A 292 -8.32 -8.41 -0.95
C VAL A 292 -8.03 -7.05 -0.32
N ARG A 293 -7.43 -7.07 0.87
CA ARG A 293 -7.06 -5.88 1.64
C ARG A 293 -5.57 -5.91 1.94
N ARG A 294 -4.97 -4.73 2.01
CA ARG A 294 -3.55 -4.53 2.37
C ARG A 294 -3.46 -3.51 3.48
N ASP A 295 -3.13 -3.98 4.67
CA ASP A 295 -2.81 -3.12 5.82
C ASP A 295 -1.35 -2.65 5.64
N MET A 296 -1.16 -1.37 5.29
CA MET A 296 0.14 -0.75 5.04
C MET A 296 0.52 0.15 6.21
N MET A 297 1.80 0.16 6.57
CA MET A 297 2.34 1.04 7.61
C MET A 297 3.27 2.07 6.98
N VAL A 298 2.80 3.30 6.83
CA VAL A 298 3.62 4.42 6.37
C VAL A 298 4.48 4.94 7.53
N VAL A 299 5.79 5.02 7.33
CA VAL A 299 6.74 5.54 8.33
C VAL A 299 7.30 6.87 7.87
N VAL A 300 7.04 7.94 8.63
CA VAL A 300 7.60 9.26 8.36
C VAL A 300 8.98 9.38 8.99
N ILE A 301 9.96 9.81 8.20
CA ILE A 301 11.33 10.04 8.64
C ILE A 301 11.79 11.46 8.31
N ASP A 302 12.76 11.95 9.07
CA ASP A 302 13.49 13.15 8.69
C ASP A 302 14.59 12.79 7.69
N CYS A 303 14.43 13.28 6.47
CA CYS A 303 15.39 13.10 5.39
C CYS A 303 16.47 14.18 5.37
N ASN A 304 16.45 15.14 6.31
CA ASN A 304 17.34 16.28 6.35
C ASN A 304 17.36 16.99 4.98
N ASN A 305 18.54 17.17 4.39
CA ASN A 305 18.72 17.79 3.09
C ASN A 305 18.51 16.84 1.90
N ASN A 306 18.19 15.55 2.15
CA ASN A 306 17.91 14.60 1.09
C ASN A 306 16.50 14.81 0.54
N ASN A 307 16.38 15.09 -0.75
CA ASN A 307 15.11 15.25 -1.44
C ASN A 307 14.77 13.98 -2.20
N GLN A 308 13.48 13.69 -2.28
CA GLN A 308 13.04 12.55 -3.07
C GLN A 308 13.33 12.74 -4.57
N PRO A 309 13.66 11.65 -5.29
CA PRO A 309 13.78 11.68 -6.74
C PRO A 309 12.51 12.22 -7.40
N GLY A 310 12.70 12.98 -8.48
CA GLY A 310 11.57 13.49 -9.28
C GLY A 310 10.80 12.35 -9.96
N PRO A 311 9.50 12.55 -10.27
CA PRO A 311 8.73 11.56 -11.01
C PRO A 311 9.37 11.29 -12.38
N PRO A 312 9.33 10.04 -12.87
CA PRO A 312 9.95 9.70 -14.14
C PRO A 312 9.23 10.40 -15.30
N ILE A 313 9.98 11.13 -16.12
CA ILE A 313 9.44 11.87 -17.27
C ILE A 313 9.62 11.03 -18.52
N GLY A 314 8.51 10.59 -19.10
CA GLY A 314 8.47 9.94 -20.41
C GLY A 314 8.53 10.95 -21.54
N SER A 315 9.30 10.63 -22.57
CA SER A 315 9.42 11.39 -23.81
C SER A 315 9.46 10.43 -25.00
N GLY A 316 8.79 10.82 -26.09
CA GLY A 316 8.77 10.04 -27.32
C GLY A 316 9.94 10.42 -28.21
N PHE A 317 10.21 9.59 -29.20
CA PHE A 317 11.05 9.95 -30.34
C PHE A 317 10.15 10.41 -31.48
N ASP A 318 10.64 11.28 -32.37
CA ASP A 318 9.85 11.96 -33.42
C ASP A 318 9.08 11.01 -34.38
N LYS A 319 9.26 9.68 -34.28
CA LYS A 319 8.65 8.65 -35.13
C LYS A 319 7.94 7.51 -34.39
N SER A 320 7.83 7.52 -33.06
CA SER A 320 7.37 6.32 -32.33
C SER A 320 5.85 6.12 -32.27
N GLY A 321 5.04 7.05 -32.81
CA GLY A 321 3.58 6.89 -32.87
C GLY A 321 2.89 6.75 -31.51
N VAL A 322 3.59 7.09 -30.43
CA VAL A 322 3.09 6.99 -29.04
C VAL A 322 2.43 8.27 -28.59
N LYS A 323 1.41 8.11 -27.75
CA LYS A 323 0.91 9.18 -26.90
C LYS A 323 1.49 9.02 -25.52
N ILE A 324 2.21 10.03 -25.04
CA ILE A 324 2.76 10.05 -23.69
C ILE A 324 2.08 11.16 -22.90
N VAL A 325 1.59 10.80 -21.71
CA VAL A 325 1.01 11.75 -20.77
C VAL A 325 1.77 11.62 -19.45
N ASN A 326 2.63 12.60 -19.17
CA ASN A 326 3.25 12.77 -17.86
C ASN A 326 2.24 13.49 -16.97
N SER A 327 1.86 12.85 -15.86
CA SER A 327 1.04 13.45 -14.81
C SER A 327 1.91 13.74 -13.58
N ARG A 328 1.31 14.25 -12.50
CA ARG A 328 2.01 14.55 -11.25
C ARG A 328 2.69 13.32 -10.64
N ASP A 329 2.05 12.16 -10.76
CA ASP A 329 2.37 10.94 -10.02
C ASP A 329 2.47 9.68 -10.91
N SER A 330 2.30 9.82 -12.23
CA SER A 330 2.32 8.70 -13.18
C SER A 330 2.67 9.15 -14.59
N THR A 331 3.25 8.24 -15.38
CA THR A 331 3.53 8.47 -16.80
C THR A 331 2.82 7.39 -17.62
N PHE A 332 1.85 7.81 -18.42
CA PHE A 332 1.09 6.93 -19.31
C PHE A 332 1.73 6.91 -20.69
N VAL A 333 1.97 5.71 -21.20
CA VAL A 333 2.41 5.48 -22.58
C VAL A 333 1.34 4.67 -23.29
N THR A 334 0.77 5.24 -24.34
CA THR A 334 -0.09 4.51 -25.27
C THR A 334 0.69 4.22 -26.54
N ALA A 335 0.87 2.94 -26.83
CA ALA A 335 1.52 2.43 -28.04
C ALA A 335 0.51 1.62 -28.86
N TYR A 336 0.56 1.76 -30.19
CA TYR A 336 -0.29 0.98 -31.09
C TYR A 336 0.38 -0.35 -31.44
N THR A 337 -0.39 -1.42 -31.46
CA THR A 337 0.07 -2.73 -31.92
C THR A 337 0.54 -2.64 -33.38
N CYS A 338 1.56 -3.44 -33.73
CA CYS A 338 2.15 -3.55 -35.07
C CYS A 338 3.13 -2.45 -35.50
N ASN A 339 3.50 -1.50 -34.62
CA ASN A 339 4.59 -0.55 -34.86
C ASN A 339 5.69 -0.69 -33.82
N TYR A 340 6.95 -0.56 -34.26
CA TYR A 340 8.06 -0.37 -33.32
C TYR A 340 7.88 0.97 -32.59
N THR A 341 7.85 0.87 -31.28
CA THR A 341 7.66 2.00 -30.37
C THR A 341 8.91 2.15 -29.52
N GLU A 342 9.45 3.36 -29.47
CA GLU A 342 10.52 3.72 -28.53
C GLU A 342 10.05 4.85 -27.63
N VAL A 343 10.32 4.71 -26.33
CA VAL A 343 10.06 5.71 -25.30
C VAL A 343 11.30 5.88 -24.44
N ARG A 344 11.66 7.12 -24.17
CA ARG A 344 12.74 7.48 -23.25
C ARG A 344 12.15 7.96 -21.94
N PHE A 345 12.48 7.25 -20.86
CA PHE A 345 12.21 7.70 -19.50
C PHE A 345 13.45 8.37 -18.91
N ARG A 346 13.28 9.59 -18.40
CA ARG A 346 14.29 10.30 -17.63
C ARG A 346 13.94 10.23 -16.16
N PHE A 347 14.91 9.76 -15.38
CA PHE A 347 14.86 9.72 -13.93
C PHE A 347 15.88 10.75 -13.42
N SER A 348 15.52 11.51 -12.38
CA SER A 348 16.36 12.58 -11.85
C SER A 348 16.35 12.57 -10.34
N ASP A 349 17.52 12.78 -9.75
CA ASP A 349 17.69 13.00 -8.32
C ASP A 349 18.14 14.46 -8.09
N PRO A 350 17.40 15.26 -7.27
CA PRO A 350 17.80 16.62 -6.94
C PRO A 350 19.09 16.71 -6.13
N ASN A 351 19.55 15.62 -5.52
CA ASN A 351 20.70 15.57 -4.62
C ASN A 351 21.97 15.11 -5.37
N PRO A 352 22.96 16.01 -5.56
CA PRO A 352 24.20 15.64 -6.24
C PRO A 352 24.97 14.59 -5.44
N GLY A 353 25.28 13.46 -6.07
CA GLY A 353 26.08 12.37 -5.48
C GLY A 353 25.27 11.17 -4.99
N ASP A 354 23.93 11.25 -5.02
CA ASP A 354 23.08 10.11 -4.70
C ASP A 354 23.01 9.09 -5.85
N ILE A 355 22.82 7.81 -5.49
CA ILE A 355 22.68 6.72 -6.44
C ILE A 355 21.19 6.47 -6.68
N LEU A 356 20.73 6.75 -7.88
CA LEU A 356 19.38 6.43 -8.30
C LEU A 356 19.31 5.00 -8.83
N THR A 357 18.57 4.14 -8.14
CA THR A 357 18.31 2.76 -8.59
C THR A 357 16.95 2.68 -9.24
N VAL A 358 16.90 2.24 -10.51
CA VAL A 358 15.66 1.93 -11.21
C VAL A 358 15.49 0.43 -11.23
N SER A 359 14.35 -0.06 -10.73
CA SER A 359 13.96 -1.46 -10.85
C SER A 359 12.76 -1.57 -11.77
N TYR A 360 12.76 -2.57 -12.64
CA TYR A 360 11.61 -2.93 -13.46
C TYR A 360 11.13 -4.30 -13.01
N PRO A 361 9.81 -4.53 -12.91
CA PRO A 361 9.33 -5.88 -12.65
C PRO A 361 9.54 -6.67 -13.93
N GLU A 362 10.26 -7.78 -13.86
CA GLU A 362 10.31 -8.72 -14.98
C GLU A 362 8.92 -9.36 -15.10
N LEU A 363 8.08 -8.74 -15.93
CA LEU A 363 6.78 -9.26 -16.31
C LEU A 363 6.98 -10.15 -17.54
N ASP A 364 7.50 -11.36 -17.37
CA ASP A 364 7.42 -12.35 -18.45
C ASP A 364 7.16 -13.77 -17.90
N PRO A 365 5.94 -14.32 -18.05
CA PRO A 365 5.83 -15.73 -18.32
C PRO A 365 6.30 -15.94 -19.77
N GLN A 366 7.57 -16.35 -19.94
CA GLN A 366 8.19 -16.64 -21.24
C GLN A 366 7.15 -16.86 -22.34
N CYS A 367 7.00 -15.90 -23.25
CA CYS A 367 6.33 -16.16 -24.52
C CYS A 367 7.06 -17.34 -25.19
N ARG A 368 6.57 -18.57 -24.97
CA ARG A 368 6.98 -19.74 -25.71
C ARG A 368 6.61 -19.45 -27.17
N ARG A 369 7.63 -19.25 -27.99
CA ARG A 369 7.54 -19.24 -29.45
C ARG A 369 7.02 -20.57 -29.96
#